data_AF-A0A842TLS3-F1
#
_entry.id   AF-A0A842TLS3-F1
#
_cell.length_a   1.000
_cell.length_b   1.000
_cell.length_c   1.000
_cell.angle_alpha   90.00
_cell.angle_beta   90.00
_cell.angle_gamma   90.00
#
_symmetry.space_group_name_H-M   'P 1'
#
loop_
_entity.id
_entity.type
_entity.pdbx_description
1 polymer ?
#
loop_
_entity_poly.entity_id
_entity_poly.type
_entity_poly.pdbx_seq_one_letter_code
_entity_poly.pdbx_strand_id
1 'polypeptide(L)'
;MDIVDLTILIKDLNIALNFVISVFVLQIGLMFILQWYKLGRQDLDNKVALSYGIYYTLFAISIFLYFYIIGIGVDPYLFDLLFVISTFMRLIGGIILSVMLDITLKDIWNLKYVFSILFISMFLIFSILTITHFIFNHFLMYKVIELFNLMFSLIPIIFTYYFMKKSLKIIRRKLKVAIIGLILLPMGLAFTSIRARMFFEKLDFTYLIMVSISRFIIIISLMLIMIGFTEYSFSSESSWKENLVSIYIFDQSNRILFHKNFLKFQIKREDVLSKGIRGIKSTLENFDIGNDIQILNFGNNTILLEKGGRIFTAMIIKKKFLNDQYLLREITSKFEYYFWSYLEGFDLSDRSLDIESFFQPMDSVINNILSHGGI
;
A
#
# COMPACT_ATOMS: atom_id res chain seq x y z
N MET A 1 -45.75 -4.58 -12.13
CA MET A 1 -45.02 -4.76 -10.86
C MET A 1 -45.44 -3.61 -10.00
N ASP A 2 -46.17 -3.89 -8.93
CA ASP A 2 -46.75 -2.83 -8.11
C ASP A 2 -45.65 -2.16 -7.25
N ILE A 3 -45.89 -0.94 -6.77
CA ILE A 3 -44.92 -0.18 -5.95
C ILE A 3 -44.49 -0.99 -4.71
N VAL A 4 -45.39 -1.83 -4.19
CA VAL A 4 -45.14 -2.75 -3.08
C VAL A 4 -44.11 -3.82 -3.48
N ASP A 5 -44.28 -4.48 -4.63
CA ASP A 5 -43.34 -5.49 -5.13
C ASP A 5 -41.95 -4.89 -5.38
N LEU A 6 -41.91 -3.68 -5.95
CA LEU A 6 -40.65 -2.99 -6.25
C LEU A 6 -39.92 -2.60 -4.97
N THR A 7 -40.67 -2.19 -3.94
CA THR A 7 -40.13 -1.87 -2.62
C THR A 7 -39.54 -3.10 -1.92
N ILE A 8 -40.21 -4.27 -2.05
CA ILE A 8 -39.71 -5.55 -1.53
C ILE A 8 -38.43 -5.95 -2.27
N LEU A 9 -38.43 -5.90 -3.60
CA LEU A 9 -37.26 -6.23 -4.42
C LEU A 9 -36.04 -5.36 -4.05
N ILE A 10 -36.22 -4.05 -3.87
CA ILE A 10 -35.13 -3.16 -3.48
C ILE A 10 -34.63 -3.47 -2.07
N LYS A 11 -35.50 -3.88 -1.14
CA LYS A 11 -35.07 -4.32 0.20
C LYS A 11 -34.23 -5.58 0.14
N ASP A 12 -34.62 -6.57 -0.66
CA ASP A 12 -33.90 -7.83 -0.82
C ASP A 12 -32.54 -7.61 -1.50
N LEU A 13 -32.51 -6.82 -2.57
CA LEU A 13 -31.27 -6.38 -3.22
C LEU A 13 -30.34 -5.73 -2.19
N ASN A 14 -30.90 -4.88 -1.34
CA ASN A 14 -30.16 -4.19 -0.30
C ASN A 14 -29.54 -5.17 0.72
N ILE A 15 -30.26 -6.21 1.12
CA ILE A 15 -29.74 -7.26 2.01
C ILE A 15 -28.58 -7.99 1.30
N ALA A 16 -28.75 -8.35 0.04
CA ALA A 16 -27.71 -9.00 -0.76
C ALA A 16 -26.45 -8.12 -0.92
N LEU A 17 -26.61 -6.83 -1.23
CA LEU A 17 -25.49 -5.88 -1.34
C LEU A 17 -24.71 -5.75 -0.02
N ASN A 18 -25.39 -5.74 1.13
CA ASN A 18 -24.73 -5.73 2.43
C ASN A 18 -23.91 -7.01 2.67
N PHE A 19 -24.46 -8.17 2.31
CA PHE A 19 -23.73 -9.43 2.41
C PHE A 19 -22.46 -9.41 1.53
N VAL A 20 -22.58 -8.93 0.29
CA VAL A 20 -21.44 -8.75 -0.63
C VAL A 20 -20.38 -7.83 -0.02
N ILE A 21 -20.77 -6.69 0.57
CA ILE A 21 -19.87 -5.76 1.27
C ILE A 21 -19.12 -6.49 2.40
N SER A 22 -19.83 -7.22 3.27
CA SER A 22 -19.21 -7.97 4.37
C SER A 22 -18.16 -8.97 3.88
N VAL A 23 -18.48 -9.70 2.80
CA VAL A 23 -17.56 -10.67 2.19
C VAL A 23 -16.32 -9.97 1.64
N PHE A 24 -16.47 -8.87 0.90
CA PHE A 24 -15.33 -8.11 0.36
C PHE A 24 -14.42 -7.57 1.46
N VAL A 25 -14.98 -6.98 2.52
CA VAL A 25 -14.19 -6.45 3.64
C VAL A 25 -13.43 -7.56 4.35
N LEU A 26 -14.07 -8.71 4.57
CA LEU A 26 -13.41 -9.88 5.14
C LEU A 26 -12.29 -10.41 4.23
N GLN A 27 -12.50 -10.48 2.92
CA GLN A 27 -11.49 -10.89 1.95
C GLN A 27 -10.26 -9.97 1.97
N ILE A 28 -10.46 -8.65 2.04
CA ILE A 28 -9.36 -7.68 2.18
C ILE A 28 -8.60 -7.92 3.50
N GLY A 29 -9.30 -8.11 4.62
CA GLY A 29 -8.68 -8.43 5.90
C GLY A 29 -7.85 -9.71 5.86
N LEU A 30 -8.42 -10.79 5.32
CA LEU A 30 -7.74 -12.07 5.15
C LEU A 30 -6.54 -11.97 4.21
N MET A 31 -6.65 -11.21 3.10
CA MET A 31 -5.54 -10.98 2.18
C MET A 31 -4.32 -10.41 2.92
N PHE A 32 -4.51 -9.37 3.74
CA PHE A 32 -3.42 -8.77 4.51
C PHE A 32 -2.88 -9.69 5.62
N ILE A 33 -3.75 -10.47 6.28
CA ILE A 33 -3.32 -11.47 7.27
C ILE A 33 -2.52 -12.61 6.61
N LEU A 34 -2.92 -13.05 5.42
CA LEU A 34 -2.19 -14.06 4.65
C LEU A 34 -0.86 -13.52 4.14
N GLN A 35 -0.80 -12.26 3.71
CA GLN A 35 0.46 -11.57 3.40
C GLN A 35 1.37 -11.52 4.63
N TRP A 36 0.83 -11.16 5.80
CA TRP A 36 1.57 -11.20 7.07
C TRP A 36 2.12 -12.59 7.38
N TYR A 37 1.30 -13.63 7.25
CA TYR A 37 1.74 -15.01 7.49
C TYR A 37 2.89 -15.41 6.56
N LYS A 38 2.83 -15.01 5.28
CA LYS A 38 3.86 -15.32 4.27
C LYS A 38 5.17 -14.54 4.46
N LEU A 39 5.14 -13.34 5.02
CA LEU A 39 6.31 -12.44 5.10
C LEU A 39 7.27 -12.73 6.27
N GLY A 40 6.91 -13.60 7.21
CA GLY A 40 7.78 -14.01 8.33
C GLY A 40 7.89 -12.97 9.47
N ARG A 41 7.92 -13.43 10.73
CA ARG A 41 7.63 -12.62 11.96
C ARG A 41 8.54 -11.42 12.25
N GLN A 42 9.66 -11.21 11.55
CA GLN A 42 10.70 -10.25 11.95
C GLN A 42 10.81 -8.97 11.12
N ASP A 43 10.19 -8.88 9.94
CA ASP A 43 10.29 -7.68 9.10
C ASP A 43 9.27 -6.59 9.50
N LEU A 44 9.69 -5.32 9.40
CA LEU A 44 8.83 -4.13 9.55
C LEU A 44 7.56 -4.22 8.68
N ASP A 45 7.74 -4.80 7.50
CA ASP A 45 6.71 -5.10 6.51
C ASP A 45 5.59 -5.95 7.06
N ASN A 46 5.94 -6.84 7.97
CA ASN A 46 5.00 -7.74 8.58
C ASN A 46 4.04 -6.97 9.50
N LYS A 47 4.53 -5.98 10.24
CA LYS A 47 3.67 -5.16 11.11
C LYS A 47 2.66 -4.36 10.30
N VAL A 48 3.07 -3.81 9.16
CA VAL A 48 2.19 -3.03 8.28
C VAL A 48 1.04 -3.90 7.73
N ALA A 49 1.36 -5.07 7.16
CA ALA A 49 0.36 -6.02 6.67
C ALA A 49 -0.60 -6.46 7.79
N LEU A 50 -0.06 -6.80 8.97
CA LEU A 50 -0.89 -7.17 10.12
C LEU A 50 -1.84 -6.04 10.55
N SER A 51 -1.37 -4.80 10.53
CA SER A 51 -2.13 -3.63 10.97
C SER A 51 -3.34 -3.38 10.08
N TYR A 52 -3.13 -3.41 8.75
CA TYR A 52 -4.22 -3.32 7.79
C TYR A 52 -5.15 -4.53 7.88
N GLY A 53 -4.60 -5.74 8.09
CA GLY A 53 -5.39 -6.96 8.28
C GLY A 53 -6.32 -6.90 9.50
N ILE A 54 -5.80 -6.46 10.65
CA ILE A 54 -6.60 -6.27 11.88
C ILE A 54 -7.65 -5.18 11.67
N TYR A 55 -7.28 -4.05 11.05
CA TYR A 55 -8.22 -2.96 10.75
C TYR A 55 -9.41 -3.46 9.91
N TYR A 56 -9.14 -4.11 8.78
CA TYR A 56 -10.21 -4.60 7.90
C TYR A 56 -10.99 -5.78 8.50
N THR A 57 -10.37 -6.60 9.35
CA THR A 57 -11.09 -7.67 10.06
C THR A 57 -12.06 -7.10 11.10
N LEU A 58 -11.62 -6.12 11.90
CA LEU A 58 -12.50 -5.41 12.84
C LEU A 58 -13.60 -4.64 12.09
N PHE A 59 -13.28 -4.08 10.92
CA PHE A 59 -14.27 -3.46 10.05
C PHE A 59 -15.29 -4.48 9.53
N ALA A 60 -14.87 -5.68 9.11
CA ALA A 60 -15.77 -6.76 8.71
C ALA A 60 -16.71 -7.15 9.86
N ILE A 61 -16.16 -7.38 11.06
CA ILE A 61 -16.93 -7.69 12.27
C ILE A 61 -17.95 -6.59 12.55
N SER A 62 -17.55 -5.31 12.42
CA SER A 62 -18.47 -4.18 12.61
C SER A 62 -19.67 -4.19 11.65
N ILE A 63 -19.45 -4.61 10.39
CA ILE A 63 -20.50 -4.70 9.37
C ILE A 63 -21.37 -5.94 9.60
N PHE A 64 -20.77 -7.07 10.02
CA PHE A 64 -21.52 -8.29 10.39
C PHE A 64 -22.43 -8.05 11.60
N LEU A 65 -21.95 -7.34 12.63
CA LEU A 65 -22.79 -6.93 13.76
C LEU A 65 -23.96 -6.05 13.27
N TYR A 66 -23.70 -5.12 12.36
CA TYR A 66 -24.75 -4.29 11.76
C TYR A 66 -25.76 -5.10 10.92
N PHE A 67 -25.31 -6.17 10.24
CA PHE A 67 -26.18 -7.09 9.52
C PHE A 67 -27.09 -7.89 10.48
N TYR A 68 -26.52 -8.41 11.57
CA TYR A 68 -27.26 -9.13 12.61
C TYR A 68 -28.39 -8.25 13.21
N ILE A 69 -28.09 -6.97 13.45
CA ILE A 69 -29.06 -5.97 13.93
C ILE A 69 -30.25 -5.81 12.96
N ILE A 70 -29.98 -5.67 11.66
CA ILE A 70 -31.01 -5.42 10.64
C ILE A 70 -31.82 -6.68 10.34
N GLY A 71 -31.19 -7.86 10.34
CA GLY A 71 -31.82 -9.11 9.92
C GLY A 71 -32.77 -9.74 10.95
N ILE A 72 -32.58 -9.46 12.24
CA ILE A 72 -33.28 -10.19 13.32
C ILE A 72 -34.40 -9.36 13.97
N GLY A 73 -34.57 -8.09 13.59
CA GLY A 73 -35.63 -7.25 14.15
C GLY A 73 -35.41 -7.01 15.64
N VAL A 74 -34.19 -6.62 15.99
CA VAL A 74 -33.69 -6.55 17.36
C VAL A 74 -34.36 -5.41 18.14
N ASP A 75 -34.60 -5.64 19.44
CA ASP A 75 -34.99 -4.64 20.44
C ASP A 75 -34.20 -3.32 20.24
N PRO A 76 -34.86 -2.14 20.21
CA PRO A 76 -34.21 -0.83 20.09
C PRO A 76 -32.99 -0.64 21.02
N TYR A 77 -33.02 -1.17 22.24
CA TYR A 77 -31.89 -1.08 23.18
C TYR A 77 -30.69 -1.91 22.73
N LEU A 78 -30.93 -3.11 22.19
CA LEU A 78 -29.88 -3.98 21.69
C LEU A 78 -29.37 -3.48 20.32
N PHE A 79 -30.21 -2.81 19.53
CA PHE A 79 -29.80 -2.07 18.33
C PHE A 79 -28.77 -0.99 18.66
N ASP A 80 -29.06 -0.13 19.64
CA ASP A 80 -28.17 0.95 20.04
C ASP A 80 -26.85 0.43 20.61
N LEU A 81 -26.91 -0.59 21.46
CA LEU A 81 -25.73 -1.24 22.01
C LEU A 81 -24.82 -1.81 20.90
N LEU A 82 -25.38 -2.57 19.97
CA LEU A 82 -24.61 -3.18 18.88
C LEU A 82 -24.09 -2.15 17.89
N PHE A 83 -24.80 -1.03 17.68
CA PHE A 83 -24.34 0.09 16.86
C PHE A 83 -23.14 0.81 17.50
N VAL A 84 -23.17 1.03 18.82
CA VAL A 84 -22.04 1.58 19.58
C VAL A 84 -20.84 0.63 19.54
N ILE A 85 -21.06 -0.67 19.75
CA ILE A 85 -19.99 -1.70 19.66
C ILE A 85 -19.38 -1.73 18.27
N SER A 86 -20.19 -1.71 17.21
CA SER A 86 -19.73 -1.68 15.81
C SER A 86 -18.82 -0.47 15.55
N THR A 87 -19.21 0.71 16.03
CA THR A 87 -18.40 1.93 15.93
C THR A 87 -17.10 1.82 16.74
N PHE A 88 -17.17 1.25 17.94
CA PHE A 88 -16.00 1.07 18.80
C PHE A 88 -14.98 0.11 18.17
N MET A 89 -15.43 -0.95 17.49
CA MET A 89 -14.54 -1.87 16.76
C MET A 89 -13.77 -1.17 15.63
N ARG A 90 -14.42 -0.27 14.89
CA ARG A 90 -13.75 0.54 13.85
C ARG A 90 -12.73 1.49 14.45
N LEU A 91 -13.07 2.10 15.58
CA LEU A 91 -12.18 2.99 16.33
C LEU A 91 -10.95 2.24 16.84
N ILE A 92 -11.13 1.09 17.50
CA ILE A 92 -10.02 0.23 17.93
C ILE A 92 -9.16 -0.15 16.74
N GLY A 93 -9.76 -0.53 15.62
CA GLY A 93 -9.02 -0.84 14.39
C GLY A 93 -8.15 0.33 13.92
N GLY A 94 -8.69 1.55 13.89
CA GLY A 94 -7.95 2.76 13.50
C GLY A 94 -6.82 3.10 14.49
N ILE A 95 -7.04 2.88 15.80
CA ILE A 95 -6.01 3.03 16.83
C ILE A 95 -4.89 2.01 16.64
N ILE A 96 -5.22 0.72 16.46
CA ILE A 96 -4.24 -0.34 16.23
C ILE A 96 -3.42 -0.03 14.98
N LEU A 97 -4.08 0.37 13.88
CA LEU A 97 -3.43 0.79 12.66
C LEU A 97 -2.44 1.94 12.93
N SER A 98 -2.86 2.95 13.69
CA SER A 98 -2.02 4.11 14.02
C SER A 98 -0.82 3.72 14.90
N VAL A 99 -1.04 2.95 15.96
CA VAL A 99 0.02 2.55 16.92
C VAL A 99 1.04 1.63 16.27
N MET A 100 0.60 0.65 15.48
CA MET A 100 1.52 -0.29 14.85
C MET A 100 2.32 0.35 13.71
N LEU A 101 1.73 1.31 12.98
CA LEU A 101 2.45 2.08 11.96
C LEU A 101 3.34 3.17 12.56
N ASP A 102 3.01 3.72 13.72
CA ASP A 102 3.83 4.71 14.42
C ASP A 102 5.18 4.13 14.93
N ILE A 103 5.20 2.89 15.41
CA ILE A 103 6.46 2.16 15.72
C ILE A 103 7.41 2.16 14.51
N THR A 104 6.85 2.21 13.29
CA THR A 104 7.61 2.17 12.03
C THR A 104 7.95 3.55 11.46
N LEU A 105 7.31 4.63 11.93
CA LEU A 105 7.32 5.95 11.28
C LEU A 105 7.64 7.10 12.25
N LYS A 106 8.57 6.88 13.19
CA LYS A 106 9.05 7.84 14.22
C LYS A 106 9.34 9.26 13.72
N ASP A 107 9.60 9.44 12.41
CA ASP A 107 9.94 10.72 11.80
C ASP A 107 8.74 11.60 11.40
N ILE A 108 7.50 11.08 11.38
CA ILE A 108 6.35 11.79 10.76
C ILE A 108 5.45 12.47 11.78
N TRP A 109 5.28 11.88 12.98
CA TRP A 109 4.36 12.42 13.99
C TRP A 109 5.05 12.43 15.35
N ASN A 110 4.91 13.53 16.06
CA ASN A 110 5.28 13.56 17.46
C ASN A 110 4.21 12.77 18.24
N LEU A 111 4.58 11.54 18.58
CA LEU A 111 3.83 10.49 19.29
C LEU A 111 2.90 10.99 20.39
N LYS A 112 3.36 11.97 21.17
CA LYS A 112 2.56 12.62 22.21
C LYS A 112 1.30 13.25 21.64
N TYR A 113 1.35 13.87 20.46
CA TYR A 113 0.22 14.53 19.84
C TYR A 113 -0.78 13.55 19.22
N VAL A 114 -0.35 12.45 18.59
CA VAL A 114 -1.29 11.43 18.07
C VAL A 114 -2.00 10.73 19.22
N PHE A 115 -1.27 10.32 20.27
CA PHE A 115 -1.89 9.75 21.46
C PHE A 115 -2.75 10.77 22.20
N SER A 116 -2.34 12.04 22.30
CA SER A 116 -3.17 13.08 22.91
C SER A 116 -4.42 13.32 22.08
N ILE A 117 -4.35 13.36 20.75
CA ILE A 117 -5.52 13.53 19.88
C ILE A 117 -6.43 12.30 19.97
N LEU A 118 -5.89 11.08 20.00
CA LEU A 118 -6.66 9.85 20.19
C LEU A 118 -7.29 9.79 21.58
N PHE A 119 -6.56 10.17 22.63
CA PHE A 119 -7.06 10.16 24.00
C PHE A 119 -8.08 11.28 24.24
N ILE A 120 -7.85 12.48 23.70
CA ILE A 120 -8.79 13.61 23.72
C ILE A 120 -10.03 13.25 22.91
N SER A 121 -9.90 12.62 21.75
CA SER A 121 -11.06 12.17 20.97
C SER A 121 -11.80 11.03 21.65
N MET A 122 -11.13 10.04 22.24
CA MET A 122 -11.79 8.99 23.05
C MET A 122 -12.46 9.56 24.30
N PHE A 123 -11.83 10.51 24.99
CA PHE A 123 -12.42 11.21 26.12
C PHE A 123 -13.64 12.02 25.69
N LEU A 124 -13.54 12.81 24.62
CA LEU A 124 -14.67 13.52 24.01
C LEU A 124 -15.77 12.55 23.58
N ILE A 125 -15.45 11.40 23.00
CA ILE A 125 -16.42 10.35 22.65
C ILE A 125 -17.13 9.87 23.91
N PHE A 126 -16.39 9.50 24.95
CA PHE A 126 -16.97 8.94 26.17
C PHE A 126 -17.82 9.98 26.88
N SER A 127 -17.32 11.22 27.00
CA SER A 127 -18.03 12.35 27.59
C SER A 127 -19.27 12.75 26.78
N ILE A 128 -19.18 12.80 25.44
CA ILE A 128 -20.34 13.10 24.60
C ILE A 128 -21.34 11.94 24.65
N LEU A 129 -20.92 10.68 24.58
CA LEU A 129 -21.85 9.54 24.69
C LEU A 129 -22.56 9.53 26.05
N THR A 130 -21.85 9.77 27.15
CA THR A 130 -22.47 9.87 28.49
C THR A 130 -23.37 11.10 28.62
N ILE A 131 -22.95 12.28 28.17
CA ILE A 131 -23.76 13.51 28.23
C ILE A 131 -24.99 13.40 27.31
N THR A 132 -24.84 12.85 26.10
CA THR A 132 -25.95 12.73 25.14
C THR A 132 -26.95 11.68 25.60
N HIS A 133 -26.49 10.56 26.19
CA HIS A 133 -27.37 9.54 26.77
C HIS A 133 -28.21 10.09 27.94
N PHE A 134 -27.67 11.06 28.71
CA PHE A 134 -28.36 11.65 29.85
C PHE A 134 -29.14 12.96 29.56
N ILE A 135 -28.79 13.73 28.51
CA ILE A 135 -29.28 15.12 28.31
C ILE A 135 -29.93 15.38 26.93
N PHE A 136 -29.53 14.70 25.85
CA PHE A 136 -29.94 15.06 24.48
C PHE A 136 -30.56 13.91 23.68
N ASN A 137 -31.54 14.25 22.83
CA ASN A 137 -32.17 13.39 21.82
C ASN A 137 -31.16 12.46 21.11
N HIS A 138 -31.50 11.17 20.97
CA HIS A 138 -30.69 10.12 20.31
C HIS A 138 -30.04 10.55 18.97
N PHE A 139 -30.69 11.47 18.26
CA PHE A 139 -30.20 12.10 17.04
C PHE A 139 -28.78 12.71 17.13
N LEU A 140 -28.42 13.39 18.23
CA LEU A 140 -27.10 14.01 18.38
C LEU A 140 -26.00 12.93 18.52
N MET A 141 -26.32 11.82 19.19
CA MET A 141 -25.42 10.69 19.41
C MET A 141 -24.97 10.08 18.08
N TYR A 142 -25.94 9.86 17.16
CA TYR A 142 -25.65 9.29 15.85
C TYR A 142 -24.75 10.19 14.99
N LYS A 143 -24.95 11.52 15.03
CA LYS A 143 -24.09 12.47 14.28
C LYS A 143 -22.65 12.46 14.76
N VAL A 144 -22.46 12.36 16.06
CA VAL A 144 -21.13 12.32 16.68
C VAL A 144 -20.43 11.01 16.28
N ILE A 145 -21.12 9.88 16.36
CA ILE A 145 -20.62 8.57 15.91
C ILE A 145 -20.27 8.58 14.41
N GLU A 146 -21.11 9.20 13.58
CA GLU A 146 -20.90 9.34 12.13
C GLU A 146 -19.64 10.17 11.83
N LEU A 147 -19.45 11.29 12.53
CA LEU A 147 -18.24 12.11 12.42
C LEU A 147 -16.99 11.31 12.79
N PHE A 148 -17.04 10.50 13.86
CA PHE A 148 -15.91 9.65 14.24
C PHE A 148 -15.61 8.58 13.22
N ASN A 149 -16.61 7.88 12.71
CA ASN A 149 -16.42 6.90 11.63
C ASN A 149 -15.72 7.54 10.42
N LEU A 150 -16.09 8.76 10.07
CA LEU A 150 -15.45 9.53 9.00
C LEU A 150 -14.00 9.88 9.36
N MET A 151 -13.74 10.40 10.56
CA MET A 151 -12.37 10.73 10.99
C MET A 151 -11.44 9.50 10.99
N PHE A 152 -11.87 8.36 11.53
CA PHE A 152 -11.03 7.15 11.61
C PHE A 152 -10.81 6.49 10.23
N SER A 153 -11.73 6.68 9.29
CA SER A 153 -11.53 6.25 7.89
C SER A 153 -10.44 7.03 7.15
N LEU A 154 -10.07 8.23 7.63
CA LEU A 154 -8.98 9.03 7.06
C LEU A 154 -7.60 8.44 7.39
N ILE A 155 -7.49 7.65 8.46
CA ILE A 155 -6.21 7.09 8.92
C ILE A 155 -5.59 6.17 7.85
N PRO A 156 -6.29 5.15 7.30
CA PRO A 156 -5.79 4.37 6.16
C PRO A 156 -5.41 5.23 4.95
N ILE A 157 -6.12 6.32 4.66
CA ILE A 157 -5.83 7.21 3.53
C ILE A 157 -4.47 7.89 3.73
N ILE A 158 -4.24 8.49 4.91
CA ILE A 158 -3.01 9.20 5.24
C ILE A 158 -1.80 8.26 5.12
N PHE A 159 -1.90 7.06 5.70
CA PHE A 159 -0.80 6.09 5.63
C PHE A 159 -0.56 5.59 4.21
N THR A 160 -1.61 5.23 3.47
CA THR A 160 -1.48 4.78 2.07
C THR A 160 -0.85 5.86 1.19
N TYR A 161 -1.24 7.13 1.38
CA TYR A 161 -0.65 8.27 0.70
C TYR A 161 0.84 8.46 1.05
N TYR A 162 1.23 8.23 2.30
CA TYR A 162 2.63 8.27 2.69
C TYR A 162 3.45 7.17 2.00
N PHE A 163 2.98 5.92 2.02
CA PHE A 163 3.65 4.82 1.33
C PHE A 163 3.77 5.09 -0.18
N MET A 164 2.74 5.69 -0.78
CA MET A 164 2.74 6.08 -2.18
C MET A 164 3.89 7.05 -2.55
N LYS A 165 4.26 7.98 -1.64
CA LYS A 165 5.38 8.91 -1.89
C LYS A 165 6.73 8.19 -1.96
N LYS A 166 6.92 7.13 -1.17
CA LYS A 166 8.19 6.37 -1.08
C LYS A 166 8.33 5.23 -2.11
N SER A 167 7.21 4.80 -2.68
CA SER A 167 7.15 3.65 -3.59
C SER A 167 7.59 3.99 -5.03
N LEU A 168 8.00 2.96 -5.78
CA LEU A 168 8.23 3.01 -7.24
C LEU A 168 6.96 3.44 -8.00
N LYS A 169 7.08 3.93 -9.24
CA LYS A 169 5.94 4.53 -9.96
C LYS A 169 4.88 3.52 -10.39
N ILE A 170 5.23 2.28 -10.75
CA ILE A 170 4.29 1.17 -10.91
C ILE A 170 3.42 0.99 -9.65
N ILE A 171 4.05 0.86 -8.48
CA ILE A 171 3.36 0.71 -7.19
C ILE A 171 2.54 1.97 -6.89
N ARG A 172 3.08 3.16 -7.15
CA ARG A 172 2.42 4.46 -6.96
C ARG A 172 1.11 4.54 -7.72
N ARG A 173 1.06 4.05 -8.97
CA ARG A 173 -0.17 4.02 -9.78
C ARG A 173 -1.23 3.11 -9.14
N LYS A 174 -0.87 1.92 -8.68
CA LYS A 174 -1.79 1.01 -7.96
C LYS A 174 -2.25 1.61 -6.62
N LEU A 175 -1.36 2.24 -5.86
CA LEU A 175 -1.72 2.92 -4.61
C LEU A 175 -2.63 4.13 -4.83
N LYS A 176 -2.54 4.84 -5.97
CA LYS A 176 -3.55 5.87 -6.33
C LYS A 176 -4.95 5.28 -6.48
N VAL A 177 -5.06 4.11 -7.11
CA VAL A 177 -6.33 3.38 -7.23
C VAL A 177 -6.86 3.00 -5.84
N ALA A 178 -5.99 2.47 -4.97
CA ALA A 178 -6.35 2.18 -3.58
C ALA A 178 -6.83 3.44 -2.82
N ILE A 179 -6.16 4.58 -2.98
CA ILE A 179 -6.54 5.85 -2.34
C ILE A 179 -7.92 6.32 -2.82
N ILE A 180 -8.22 6.22 -4.12
CA ILE A 180 -9.57 6.54 -4.63
C ILE A 180 -10.61 5.64 -3.96
N GLY A 181 -10.34 4.33 -3.87
CA GLY A 181 -11.20 3.39 -3.15
C GLY A 181 -11.36 3.76 -1.68
N LEU A 182 -10.28 4.09 -0.98
CA LEU A 182 -10.28 4.50 0.42
C LEU A 182 -11.04 5.80 0.68
N ILE A 183 -11.08 6.74 -0.28
CA ILE A 183 -11.88 7.99 -0.21
C ILE A 183 -13.36 7.71 -0.47
N LEU A 184 -13.66 6.84 -1.44
CA LEU A 184 -15.04 6.45 -1.76
C LEU A 184 -15.70 5.64 -0.63
N LEU A 185 -14.92 4.89 0.15
CA LEU A 185 -15.43 4.08 1.26
C LEU A 185 -16.20 4.90 2.30
N PRO A 186 -15.63 5.94 2.93
CA PRO A 186 -16.36 6.76 3.90
C PRO A 186 -17.47 7.59 3.28
N MET A 187 -17.34 8.02 2.01
CA MET A 187 -18.44 8.66 1.29
C MET A 187 -19.65 7.72 1.20
N GLY A 188 -19.42 6.48 0.76
CA GLY A 188 -20.45 5.45 0.74
C GLY A 188 -21.04 5.20 2.12
N LEU A 189 -20.20 5.02 3.15
CA LEU A 189 -20.64 4.79 4.53
C LEU A 189 -21.50 5.93 5.10
N ALA A 190 -21.14 7.18 4.83
CA ALA A 190 -21.88 8.37 5.26
C ALA A 190 -23.29 8.45 4.63
N PHE A 191 -23.46 7.99 3.40
CA PHE A 191 -24.79 7.90 2.79
C PHE A 191 -25.64 6.76 3.37
N THR A 192 -25.02 5.66 3.84
CA THR A 192 -25.75 4.58 4.53
C THR A 192 -26.17 4.93 5.96
N SER A 193 -25.42 5.77 6.70
CA SER A 193 -25.76 6.19 8.08
C SER A 193 -27.01 7.07 8.15
N ILE A 194 -27.42 7.68 7.04
CA ILE A 194 -28.72 8.37 6.90
C ILE A 194 -29.89 7.41 7.22
N ARG A 195 -29.70 6.09 7.07
CA ARG A 195 -30.69 5.05 7.42
C ARG A 195 -30.91 4.89 8.93
N ALA A 196 -29.89 5.11 9.77
CA ALA A 196 -30.04 5.05 11.23
C ALA A 196 -30.97 6.16 11.74
N ARG A 197 -31.05 7.29 11.02
CA ARG A 197 -31.98 8.38 11.33
C ARG A 197 -33.45 8.01 11.08
N MET A 198 -33.74 6.95 10.33
CA MET A 198 -35.07 6.66 9.79
C MET A 198 -35.64 5.30 10.18
N PHE A 199 -35.04 4.57 11.12
CA PHE A 199 -35.74 3.41 11.72
C PHE A 199 -37.05 3.82 12.43
N PHE A 200 -37.25 5.12 12.64
CA PHE A 200 -38.44 5.71 13.27
C PHE A 200 -39.45 6.34 12.28
N GLU A 201 -39.13 6.50 11.00
CA GLU A 201 -40.03 7.10 10.00
C GLU A 201 -40.10 6.26 8.72
N LYS A 202 -41.31 6.04 8.18
CA LYS A 202 -41.58 5.17 7.02
C LYS A 202 -40.54 5.39 5.91
N LEU A 203 -39.81 4.33 5.54
CA LEU A 203 -38.85 4.35 4.43
C LEU A 203 -39.54 4.67 3.11
N ASP A 204 -39.41 5.91 2.64
CA ASP A 204 -39.87 6.32 1.31
C ASP A 204 -39.01 5.65 0.21
N PHE A 205 -39.63 5.41 -0.94
CA PHE A 205 -39.04 4.71 -2.09
C PHE A 205 -37.74 5.37 -2.56
N THR A 206 -37.70 6.71 -2.57
CA THR A 206 -36.52 7.52 -2.91
C THR A 206 -35.32 7.22 -2.03
N TYR A 207 -35.54 7.00 -0.72
CA TYR A 207 -34.45 6.69 0.21
C TYR A 207 -33.91 5.28 0.03
N LEU A 208 -34.77 4.30 -0.31
CA LEU A 208 -34.34 2.95 -0.64
C LEU A 208 -33.40 2.94 -1.87
N ILE A 209 -33.66 3.80 -2.86
CA ILE A 209 -32.78 3.99 -4.01
C ILE A 209 -31.45 4.61 -3.57
N MET A 210 -31.45 5.68 -2.77
CA MET A 210 -30.22 6.32 -2.30
C MET A 210 -29.31 5.37 -1.50
N VAL A 211 -29.91 4.53 -0.65
CA VAL A 211 -29.17 3.49 0.10
C VAL A 211 -28.56 2.46 -0.85
N SER A 212 -29.27 2.09 -1.91
CA SER A 212 -28.77 1.16 -2.92
C SER A 212 -27.56 1.75 -3.65
N ILE A 213 -27.64 3.01 -4.09
CA ILE A 213 -26.53 3.74 -4.73
C ILE A 213 -25.32 3.80 -3.81
N SER A 214 -25.52 4.16 -2.54
CA SER A 214 -24.47 4.20 -1.52
C SER A 214 -23.75 2.84 -1.38
N ARG A 215 -24.48 1.73 -1.42
CA ARG A 215 -23.89 0.39 -1.33
C ARG A 215 -23.10 0.01 -2.57
N PHE A 216 -23.55 0.40 -3.76
CA PHE A 216 -22.74 0.26 -4.96
C PHE A 216 -21.45 1.06 -4.87
N ILE A 217 -21.48 2.28 -4.33
CA ILE A 217 -20.27 3.09 -4.08
C ILE A 217 -19.31 2.34 -3.13
N ILE A 218 -19.82 1.73 -2.06
CA ILE A 218 -19.01 0.93 -1.13
C ILE A 218 -18.40 -0.28 -1.84
N ILE A 219 -19.16 -1.01 -2.66
CA ILE A 219 -18.64 -2.18 -3.39
C ILE A 219 -17.54 -1.75 -4.37
N ILE A 220 -17.78 -0.70 -5.16
CA ILE A 220 -16.77 -0.16 -6.09
C ILE A 220 -15.51 0.27 -5.32
N SER A 221 -15.68 0.94 -4.18
CA SER A 221 -14.59 1.31 -3.28
C SER A 221 -13.76 0.09 -2.86
N LEU A 222 -14.41 -0.97 -2.39
CA LEU A 222 -13.73 -2.19 -1.93
C LEU A 222 -13.02 -2.92 -3.07
N MET A 223 -13.60 -2.93 -4.27
CA MET A 223 -12.94 -3.46 -5.47
C MET A 223 -11.68 -2.66 -5.81
N LEU A 224 -11.72 -1.33 -5.77
CA LEU A 224 -10.55 -0.48 -6.03
C LEU A 224 -9.46 -0.68 -4.96
N ILE A 225 -9.85 -0.84 -3.70
CA ILE A 225 -8.93 -1.18 -2.59
C ILE A 225 -8.27 -2.54 -2.87
N MET A 226 -9.05 -3.57 -3.20
CA MET A 226 -8.52 -4.89 -3.56
C MET A 226 -7.54 -4.81 -4.73
N ILE A 227 -7.92 -4.17 -5.83
CA ILE A 227 -7.06 -4.02 -7.03
C ILE A 227 -5.76 -3.27 -6.69
N GLY A 228 -5.84 -2.23 -5.84
CA GLY A 228 -4.69 -1.44 -5.47
C GLY A 228 -3.70 -2.15 -4.54
N PHE A 229 -4.16 -3.11 -3.73
CA PHE A 229 -3.35 -3.86 -2.77
C PHE A 229 -3.06 -5.33 -3.15
N THR A 230 -3.65 -5.83 -4.23
CA THR A 230 -3.36 -7.19 -4.74
C THR A 230 -2.00 -7.25 -5.42
N GLU A 231 -1.35 -8.42 -5.32
CA GLU A 231 -0.06 -8.80 -5.94
C GLU A 231 1.23 -8.25 -5.32
N TYR A 232 1.20 -7.22 -4.47
CA TYR A 232 2.43 -6.63 -3.92
C TYR A 232 2.40 -6.50 -2.39
N SER A 233 3.49 -6.92 -1.74
CA SER A 233 3.79 -6.50 -0.37
C SER A 233 4.26 -5.04 -0.42
N PHE A 234 3.29 -4.12 -0.46
CA PHE A 234 3.54 -2.67 -0.62
C PHE A 234 4.53 -2.11 0.43
N SER A 235 4.63 -2.75 1.58
CA SER A 235 5.58 -2.40 2.63
C SER A 235 7.03 -2.76 2.27
N SER A 236 7.26 -3.96 1.71
CA SER A 236 8.63 -4.42 1.41
C SER A 236 9.29 -3.64 0.28
N GLU A 237 8.47 -3.16 -0.65
CA GLU A 237 8.94 -2.32 -1.74
C GLU A 237 9.00 -0.82 -1.36
N SER A 238 8.62 -0.43 -0.13
CA SER A 238 8.74 0.97 0.32
C SER A 238 10.17 1.36 0.73
N SER A 239 10.98 0.37 1.13
CA SER A 239 12.40 0.49 1.50
C SER A 239 13.36 0.01 0.40
N TRP A 240 12.85 -0.15 -0.83
CA TRP A 240 13.63 -0.64 -1.99
C TRP A 240 14.96 0.09 -2.21
N LYS A 241 15.04 1.39 -1.86
CA LYS A 241 16.28 2.16 -1.94
C LYS A 241 17.35 1.70 -0.95
N GLU A 242 16.96 1.25 0.24
CA GLU A 242 17.85 0.74 1.28
C GLU A 242 18.33 -0.69 0.98
N ASN A 243 17.60 -1.35 0.08
CA ASN A 243 17.91 -2.67 -0.45
C ASN A 243 18.99 -2.62 -1.55
N LEU A 244 19.10 -1.52 -2.30
CA LEU A 244 20.15 -1.31 -3.31
C LEU A 244 21.53 -1.20 -2.64
N VAL A 245 22.47 -2.03 -3.06
CA VAL A 245 23.86 -2.02 -2.60
C VAL A 245 24.74 -1.28 -3.59
N SER A 246 24.75 -1.72 -4.84
CA SER A 246 25.52 -1.10 -5.91
C SER A 246 24.97 -1.46 -7.30
N ILE A 247 25.32 -0.64 -8.29
CA ILE A 247 25.06 -0.88 -9.71
C ILE A 247 26.38 -0.81 -10.45
N TYR A 248 26.60 -1.74 -11.38
CA TYR A 248 27.71 -1.76 -12.33
C TYR A 248 27.16 -1.83 -13.74
N ILE A 249 27.80 -1.12 -14.65
CA ILE A 249 27.56 -1.22 -16.09
C ILE A 249 28.89 -1.57 -16.74
N PHE A 250 28.88 -2.62 -17.55
CA PHE A 250 30.03 -3.13 -18.27
C PHE A 250 29.81 -3.03 -19.77
N ASP A 251 30.89 -2.89 -20.53
CA ASP A 251 30.87 -3.11 -21.98
C ASP A 251 30.90 -4.61 -22.31
N GLN A 252 30.81 -4.95 -23.61
CA GLN A 252 30.91 -6.33 -24.08
C GLN A 252 32.27 -6.99 -23.76
N SER A 253 33.30 -6.20 -23.48
CA SER A 253 34.65 -6.65 -23.12
C SER A 253 34.86 -6.73 -21.60
N ASN A 254 33.78 -6.72 -20.81
CA ASN A 254 33.80 -6.81 -19.34
C ASN A 254 34.58 -5.66 -18.64
N ARG A 255 34.74 -4.51 -19.29
CA ARG A 255 35.24 -3.28 -18.69
C ARG A 255 34.12 -2.51 -18.04
N ILE A 256 34.39 -1.95 -16.86
CA ILE A 256 33.42 -1.14 -16.12
C ILE A 256 33.33 0.22 -16.83
N LEU A 257 32.15 0.53 -17.34
CA LEU A 257 31.82 1.84 -17.89
C LEU A 257 31.30 2.77 -16.80
N PHE A 258 30.57 2.21 -15.83
CA PHE A 258 29.98 2.99 -14.75
C PHE A 258 29.81 2.14 -13.49
N HIS A 259 30.03 2.75 -12.32
CA HIS A 259 29.79 2.14 -11.02
C HIS A 259 29.20 3.15 -10.04
N LYS A 260 28.16 2.72 -9.31
CA LYS A 260 27.59 3.48 -8.20
C LYS A 260 27.36 2.61 -6.99
N ASN A 261 27.86 3.06 -5.85
CA ASN A 261 27.63 2.44 -4.55
C ASN A 261 26.64 3.26 -3.73
N PHE A 262 25.61 2.60 -3.19
CA PHE A 262 24.52 3.23 -2.42
C PHE A 262 24.72 3.12 -0.91
N LEU A 263 25.71 2.33 -0.45
CA LEU A 263 26.01 2.25 0.97
C LEU A 263 26.71 3.53 1.44
N LYS A 264 26.06 4.25 2.37
CA LYS A 264 26.61 5.47 3.01
C LYS A 264 27.85 5.22 3.85
N PHE A 265 28.13 3.98 4.23
CA PHE A 265 29.33 3.64 4.98
C PHE A 265 30.47 3.32 4.01
N GLN A 266 31.55 4.11 4.10
CA GLN A 266 32.90 3.76 3.65
C GLN A 266 33.41 2.53 4.43
N ILE A 267 32.75 1.39 4.26
CA ILE A 267 33.37 0.11 4.64
C ILE A 267 34.58 0.01 3.72
N LYS A 268 35.78 -0.18 4.27
CA LYS A 268 37.01 -0.53 3.53
C LYS A 268 36.69 -1.75 2.63
N ARG A 269 36.33 -1.51 1.36
CA ARG A 269 35.56 -2.45 0.51
C ARG A 269 36.30 -2.97 -0.72
N GLU A 270 37.62 -2.81 -0.80
CA GLU A 270 38.35 -3.28 -1.99
C GLU A 270 38.33 -4.82 -2.12
N ASP A 271 38.32 -5.57 -1.01
CA ASP A 271 38.39 -7.05 -1.06
C ASP A 271 37.06 -7.77 -1.30
N VAL A 272 35.93 -7.24 -0.81
CA VAL A 272 34.61 -7.88 -1.00
C VAL A 272 34.02 -7.51 -2.36
N LEU A 273 34.22 -6.27 -2.82
CA LEU A 273 33.81 -5.85 -4.15
C LEU A 273 34.66 -6.51 -5.23
N SER A 274 35.98 -6.69 -5.04
CA SER A 274 36.83 -7.36 -6.04
C SER A 274 36.47 -8.83 -6.25
N LYS A 275 36.12 -9.57 -5.18
CA LYS A 275 35.63 -10.96 -5.29
C LYS A 275 34.25 -11.03 -5.96
N GLY A 276 33.34 -10.11 -5.61
CA GLY A 276 32.03 -10.00 -6.26
C GLY A 276 32.11 -9.64 -7.74
N ILE A 277 32.99 -8.69 -8.10
CA ILE A 277 33.26 -8.28 -9.49
C ILE A 277 33.91 -9.41 -10.29
N ARG A 278 34.85 -10.19 -9.71
CA ARG A 278 35.39 -11.38 -10.36
C ARG A 278 34.30 -12.42 -10.65
N GLY A 279 33.40 -12.67 -9.69
CA GLY A 279 32.25 -13.56 -9.87
C GLY A 279 31.28 -13.07 -10.95
N ILE A 280 31.00 -11.76 -11.00
CA ILE A 280 30.20 -11.16 -12.07
C ILE A 280 30.88 -11.37 -13.43
N LYS A 281 32.17 -11.04 -13.55
CA LYS A 281 32.94 -11.22 -14.81
C LYS A 281 32.96 -12.66 -15.30
N SER A 282 33.19 -13.64 -14.41
CA SER A 282 33.14 -15.06 -14.77
C SER A 282 31.74 -15.53 -15.19
N THR A 283 30.68 -14.87 -14.69
CA THR A 283 29.31 -15.21 -15.08
C THR A 283 28.93 -14.55 -16.41
N LEU A 284 29.47 -13.34 -16.69
CA LEU A 284 29.31 -12.66 -17.97
C LEU A 284 29.93 -13.44 -19.14
N GLU A 285 31.05 -14.12 -18.91
CA GLU A 285 31.72 -14.99 -19.90
C GLU A 285 30.84 -16.19 -20.35
N ASN A 286 29.91 -16.63 -19.50
CA ASN A 286 28.98 -17.75 -19.77
C ASN A 286 27.53 -17.27 -19.98
N PHE A 287 27.32 -15.98 -20.18
CA PHE A 287 25.98 -15.38 -20.25
C PHE A 287 25.36 -15.56 -21.65
N ASP A 288 24.59 -16.63 -21.79
CA ASP A 288 23.85 -16.93 -23.02
C ASP A 288 22.76 -15.90 -23.31
N ILE A 289 22.56 -15.62 -24.60
CA ILE A 289 21.64 -14.60 -25.10
C ILE A 289 20.19 -15.08 -24.89
N GLY A 290 19.51 -14.49 -23.91
CA GLY A 290 18.07 -14.66 -23.69
C GLY A 290 17.46 -13.41 -23.06
N ASN A 291 16.15 -13.18 -23.28
CA ASN A 291 15.40 -12.01 -22.80
C ASN A 291 15.20 -11.97 -21.26
N ASP A 292 15.76 -12.93 -20.53
CA ASP A 292 15.53 -13.10 -19.10
C ASP A 292 16.71 -12.59 -18.26
N ILE A 293 16.37 -11.83 -17.23
CA ILE A 293 17.31 -11.33 -16.22
C ILE A 293 17.82 -12.52 -15.42
N GLN A 294 19.14 -12.75 -15.41
CA GLN A 294 19.71 -13.79 -14.56
C GLN A 294 19.84 -13.31 -13.12
N ILE A 295 19.74 -14.27 -12.21
CA ILE A 295 19.71 -14.03 -10.77
C ILE A 295 20.76 -14.91 -10.13
N LEU A 296 21.74 -14.29 -9.50
CA LEU A 296 22.81 -14.98 -8.80
C LEU A 296 22.71 -14.66 -7.31
N ASN A 297 22.70 -15.68 -6.46
CA ASN A 297 22.70 -15.50 -5.01
C ASN A 297 24.13 -15.64 -4.48
N PHE A 298 24.64 -14.60 -3.84
CA PHE A 298 25.98 -14.55 -3.23
C PHE A 298 25.87 -14.17 -1.75
N GLY A 299 25.86 -15.19 -0.89
CA GLY A 299 25.71 -15.00 0.56
C GLY A 299 24.38 -14.31 0.88
N ASN A 300 24.45 -13.13 1.52
CA ASN A 300 23.28 -12.33 1.90
C ASN A 300 22.84 -11.33 0.81
N ASN A 301 23.44 -11.37 -0.38
CA ASN A 301 23.09 -10.48 -1.48
C ASN A 301 22.62 -11.29 -2.70
N THR A 302 21.75 -10.67 -3.48
CA THR A 302 21.34 -11.15 -4.81
C THR A 302 21.92 -10.20 -5.86
N ILE A 303 22.45 -10.74 -6.94
CA ILE A 303 22.93 -10.00 -8.10
C ILE A 303 21.95 -10.27 -9.24
N LEU A 304 21.36 -9.21 -9.76
CA LEU A 304 20.54 -9.25 -10.96
C LEU A 304 21.41 -8.81 -12.15
N LEU A 305 21.44 -9.63 -13.19
CA LEU A 305 22.21 -9.38 -14.40
C LEU A 305 21.28 -9.25 -15.60
N GLU A 306 21.49 -8.20 -16.37
CA GLU A 306 20.79 -7.98 -17.64
C GLU A 306 21.80 -7.69 -18.74
N LYS A 307 21.58 -8.32 -19.90
CA LYS A 307 22.32 -8.05 -21.13
C LYS A 307 21.48 -7.10 -21.99
N GLY A 308 22.01 -5.90 -22.24
CA GLY A 308 21.49 -4.99 -23.25
C GLY A 308 21.98 -5.38 -24.65
N GLY A 309 21.78 -4.49 -25.63
CA GLY A 309 22.37 -4.66 -26.95
C GLY A 309 23.91 -4.62 -26.93
N ARG A 310 24.50 -3.69 -26.17
CA ARG A 310 25.95 -3.38 -26.17
C ARG A 310 26.58 -3.33 -24.78
N ILE A 311 25.79 -3.41 -23.73
CA ILE A 311 26.26 -3.36 -22.35
C ILE A 311 25.73 -4.54 -21.53
N PHE A 312 26.36 -4.76 -20.38
CA PHE A 312 25.81 -5.59 -19.32
C PHE A 312 25.59 -4.75 -18.09
N THR A 313 24.41 -4.86 -17.47
CA THR A 313 24.10 -4.17 -16.22
C THR A 313 23.99 -5.20 -15.10
N ALA A 314 24.72 -4.95 -14.02
CA ALA A 314 24.63 -5.73 -12.79
C ALA A 314 24.11 -4.87 -11.64
N MET A 315 23.03 -5.30 -11.00
CA MET A 315 22.49 -4.66 -9.80
C MET A 315 22.61 -5.59 -8.61
N ILE A 316 23.30 -5.13 -7.57
CA ILE A 316 23.49 -5.86 -6.32
C ILE A 316 22.46 -5.35 -5.30
N ILE A 317 21.66 -6.26 -4.78
CA ILE A 317 20.59 -6.01 -3.81
C ILE A 317 20.70 -6.96 -2.61
N LYS A 318 20.14 -6.59 -1.46
CA LYS A 318 20.13 -7.47 -0.26
C LYS A 318 19.02 -8.53 -0.30
N LYS A 319 17.86 -8.17 -0.86
CA LYS A 319 16.64 -8.99 -0.95
C LYS A 319 16.01 -8.79 -2.32
N LYS A 320 15.63 -9.85 -3.00
CA LYS A 320 14.99 -9.76 -4.33
C LYS A 320 13.54 -9.26 -4.21
N PHE A 321 13.20 -8.19 -4.90
CA PHE A 321 11.83 -7.76 -5.17
C PHE A 321 11.44 -8.02 -6.64
N LEU A 322 10.13 -8.14 -6.90
CA LEU A 322 9.61 -8.28 -8.26
C LEU A 322 9.97 -7.08 -9.13
N ASN A 323 9.97 -5.88 -8.53
CA ASN A 323 10.21 -4.63 -9.24
C ASN A 323 11.70 -4.32 -9.52
N ASP A 324 12.65 -5.00 -8.87
CA ASP A 324 14.08 -4.79 -9.11
C ASP A 324 14.47 -5.17 -10.54
N GLN A 325 13.78 -6.16 -11.11
CA GLN A 325 13.96 -6.57 -12.50
C GLN A 325 13.55 -5.49 -13.50
N TYR A 326 12.42 -4.83 -13.25
CA TYR A 326 11.97 -3.71 -14.08
C TYR A 326 12.89 -2.49 -13.94
N LEU A 327 13.36 -2.21 -12.72
CA LEU A 327 14.33 -1.16 -12.47
C LEU A 327 15.64 -1.40 -13.23
N LEU A 328 16.14 -2.64 -13.23
CA LEU A 328 17.34 -3.03 -13.98
C LEU A 328 17.16 -2.76 -15.48
N ARG A 329 16.04 -3.22 -16.07
CA ARG A 329 15.66 -2.98 -17.47
C ARG A 329 15.62 -1.51 -17.84
N GLU A 330 15.04 -0.69 -16.98
CA GLU A 330 14.97 0.75 -17.23
C GLU A 330 16.35 1.41 -17.18
N ILE A 331 17.22 0.99 -16.25
CA ILE A 331 18.59 1.52 -16.15
C ILE A 331 19.40 1.12 -17.38
N THR A 332 19.34 -0.15 -17.78
CA THR A 332 20.04 -0.68 -18.97
C THR A 332 19.61 0.06 -20.23
N SER A 333 18.31 0.11 -20.50
CA SER A 333 17.76 0.78 -21.69
C SER A 333 18.05 2.28 -21.73
N LYS A 334 17.97 3.00 -20.60
CA LYS A 334 18.32 4.42 -20.56
C LYS A 334 19.81 4.66 -20.75
N PHE A 335 20.67 3.82 -20.20
CA PHE A 335 22.11 3.94 -20.44
C PHE A 335 22.42 3.78 -21.92
N GLU A 336 21.90 2.73 -22.56
CA GLU A 336 22.08 2.51 -24.00
C GLU A 336 21.53 3.67 -24.82
N TYR A 337 20.35 4.18 -24.48
CA TYR A 337 19.76 5.33 -25.17
C TYR A 337 20.62 6.59 -25.08
N TYR A 338 21.08 6.95 -23.88
CA TYR A 338 21.86 8.18 -23.66
C TYR A 338 23.27 8.10 -24.26
N PHE A 339 23.87 6.91 -24.28
CA PHE A 339 25.24 6.71 -24.72
C PHE A 339 25.36 5.95 -26.04
N TRP A 340 24.26 5.78 -26.78
CA TRP A 340 24.20 4.97 -28.00
C TRP A 340 25.31 5.32 -29.00
N SER A 341 25.48 6.61 -29.30
CA SER A 341 26.48 7.13 -30.24
C SER A 341 27.91 6.81 -29.80
N TYR A 342 28.17 6.79 -28.49
CA TYR A 342 29.48 6.44 -27.93
C TYR A 342 29.70 4.94 -27.94
N LEU A 343 28.68 4.15 -27.63
CA LEU A 343 28.71 2.69 -27.76
C LEU A 343 28.83 2.24 -29.23
N GLU A 344 28.54 3.11 -30.21
CA GLU A 344 28.73 2.90 -31.65
C GLU A 344 30.09 3.32 -32.20
N GLY A 345 30.61 4.46 -31.76
CA GLY A 345 31.76 5.11 -32.40
C GLY A 345 33.09 5.01 -31.64
N PHE A 346 33.10 4.57 -30.38
CA PHE A 346 34.34 4.48 -29.62
C PHE A 346 35.09 3.18 -29.90
N ASP A 347 36.29 3.29 -30.49
CA ASP A 347 37.31 2.27 -30.34
C ASP A 347 37.82 2.35 -28.90
N LEU A 348 37.14 1.63 -28.01
CA LEU A 348 37.42 1.61 -26.59
C LEU A 348 38.86 1.08 -26.28
N SER A 349 39.65 0.67 -27.26
CA SER A 349 41.04 0.22 -27.08
C SER A 349 41.99 1.34 -26.59
N ASP A 350 41.61 2.61 -26.74
CA ASP A 350 42.39 3.75 -26.27
C ASP A 350 42.27 3.94 -24.75
N ARG A 351 43.22 3.37 -24.00
CA ARG A 351 43.28 3.35 -22.52
C ARG A 351 43.58 4.71 -21.88
N SER A 352 43.69 5.78 -22.66
CA SER A 352 44.14 7.10 -22.21
C SER A 352 43.03 8.00 -21.64
N LEU A 353 41.75 7.65 -21.86
CA LEU A 353 40.61 8.38 -21.35
C LEU A 353 40.13 7.82 -20.01
N ASP A 354 39.89 8.69 -19.03
CA ASP A 354 39.21 8.34 -17.79
C ASP A 354 37.73 8.07 -18.08
N ILE A 355 37.45 6.84 -18.53
CA ILE A 355 36.14 6.37 -18.99
C ILE A 355 35.07 6.57 -17.91
N GLU A 356 35.41 6.38 -16.62
CA GLU A 356 34.45 6.58 -15.53
C GLU A 356 34.02 8.06 -15.40
N SER A 357 34.95 9.01 -15.59
CA SER A 357 34.64 10.44 -15.57
C SER A 357 33.68 10.84 -16.70
N PHE A 358 33.80 10.19 -17.87
CA PHE A 358 32.98 10.46 -19.04
C PHE A 358 31.51 10.05 -18.84
N PHE A 359 31.28 8.95 -18.12
CA PHE A 359 29.94 8.45 -17.82
C PHE A 359 29.34 9.05 -16.52
N GLN A 360 30.02 9.98 -15.83
CA GLN A 360 29.48 10.67 -14.64
C GLN A 360 28.10 11.32 -14.83
N PRO A 361 27.70 11.85 -16.00
CA PRO A 361 26.32 12.32 -16.20
C PRO A 361 25.26 11.24 -15.90
N MET A 362 25.62 9.95 -15.98
CA MET A 362 24.75 8.84 -15.59
C MET A 362 24.40 8.86 -14.09
N ASP A 363 25.21 9.48 -13.23
CA ASP A 363 24.84 9.67 -11.82
C ASP A 363 23.57 10.49 -11.69
N SER A 364 23.42 11.52 -12.51
CA SER A 364 22.21 12.36 -12.55
C SER A 364 21.01 11.57 -13.07
N VAL A 365 21.20 10.70 -14.08
CA VAL A 365 20.14 9.85 -14.64
C VAL A 365 19.69 8.81 -13.63
N ILE A 366 20.62 8.11 -12.98
CA ILE A 366 20.31 7.16 -11.92
C ILE A 366 19.67 7.89 -10.74
N ASN A 367 20.20 9.04 -10.32
CA ASN A 367 19.56 9.84 -9.27
C ASN A 367 18.15 10.30 -9.67
N ASN A 368 17.89 10.59 -10.94
CA ASN A 368 16.56 10.92 -11.46
C ASN A 368 15.63 9.72 -11.46
N ILE A 369 16.07 8.54 -11.93
CA ILE A 369 15.32 7.28 -11.86
C ILE A 369 14.99 6.94 -10.40
N LEU A 370 15.96 7.11 -9.50
CA LEU A 370 15.80 6.82 -8.07
C LEU A 370 14.94 7.86 -7.35
N SER A 371 15.01 9.14 -7.71
CA SER A 371 14.22 10.21 -7.08
C SER A 371 12.77 10.22 -7.56
N HIS A 372 12.53 9.91 -8.83
CA HIS A 372 11.19 9.92 -9.42
C HIS A 372 10.50 8.54 -9.42
N GLY A 373 11.23 7.49 -9.06
CA GLY A 373 10.79 6.10 -9.04
C GLY A 373 10.52 5.65 -10.47
N GLY A 374 11.52 5.12 -11.16
CA GLY A 374 11.44 4.57 -12.52
C GLY A 374 10.09 3.90 -12.89
N ILE A 375 9.69 4.16 -14.14
CA ILE A 375 8.42 3.96 -14.90
C ILE A 375 7.13 3.59 -14.15
#